data_AF-A0A1P8YEI3-F1
#
_entry.id   AF-A0A1P8YEI3-F1
#
_cell.length_a   1.000
_cell.length_b   1.000
_cell.length_c   1.000
_cell.angle_alpha   90.00
_cell.angle_beta   90.00
_cell.angle_gamma   90.00
#
_symmetry.space_group_name_H-M   'P 1'
#
loop_
_entity.id
_entity.type
_entity.pdbx_description
1 polymer ?
#
loop_
_entity_poly.entity_id
_entity_poly.type
_entity_poly.pdbx_seq_one_letter_code
_entity_poly.pdbx_strand_id
1 'polypeptide(L)' 'MAQTAKDLSDAGFDIDDRLEAIGVIVGSADVSLAQSLRAIAGVIDVSPESSIDIGPPDSPIHGRCAAGS' A
#
# COMPACT_ATOMS: atom_id res chain seq x y z
N MET A 1 -0.36 -12.26 -14.57
CA MET A 1 -0.35 -10.85 -14.13
C MET A 1 -0.92 -9.92 -15.21
N ALA A 2 -0.64 -10.12 -16.51
CA ALA A 2 -1.10 -9.20 -17.57
C ALA A 2 -2.64 -9.05 -17.69
N GLN A 3 -3.39 -10.13 -17.53
CA GLN A 3 -4.86 -10.09 -17.58
C GLN A 3 -5.43 -9.29 -16.40
N THR A 4 -5.04 -9.65 -15.17
CA THR A 4 -5.43 -8.94 -13.94
C THR A 4 -5.05 -7.46 -13.96
N ALA A 5 -3.86 -7.11 -14.46
CA ALA A 5 -3.46 -5.71 -14.62
C ALA A 5 -4.38 -4.95 -15.59
N LYS A 6 -4.82 -5.60 -16.67
CA LYS A 6 -5.77 -5.01 -17.62
C LYS A 6 -7.15 -4.84 -16.99
N ASP A 7 -7.65 -5.85 -16.28
CA ASP A 7 -8.94 -5.79 -15.59
C ASP A 7 -8.96 -4.71 -14.49
N LEU A 8 -7.84 -4.52 -13.79
CA LEU A 8 -7.65 -3.42 -12.82
C LEU A 8 -7.72 -2.06 -13.52
N SER A 9 -7.01 -1.87 -14.63
CA SER A 9 -7.05 -0.62 -15.39
C SER A 9 -8.44 -0.32 -15.99
N ASP A 10 -9.14 -1.31 -16.52
CA ASP A 10 -10.53 -1.17 -17.00
C ASP A 10 -11.50 -0.79 -15.86
N ALA A 11 -11.23 -1.27 -14.64
CA ALA A 11 -11.99 -0.91 -13.44
C ALA A 11 -11.67 0.49 -12.89
N GLY A 12 -10.70 1.21 -13.48
CA GLY A 12 -10.30 2.56 -13.07
C GLY A 12 -9.17 2.59 -12.05
N PHE A 13 -8.37 1.53 -11.93
CA PHE A 13 -7.14 1.52 -11.15
C PHE A 13 -5.95 1.96 -12.02
N ASP A 14 -5.30 3.05 -11.62
CA ASP A 14 -4.10 3.55 -12.28
C ASP A 14 -2.89 2.79 -11.75
N ILE A 15 -2.15 2.13 -12.63
CA ILE A 15 -1.02 1.27 -12.24
C ILE A 15 0.26 2.10 -12.29
N ASP A 16 0.81 2.39 -11.11
CA ASP A 16 2.11 3.05 -10.96
C ASP A 16 3.26 2.06 -11.21
N ASP A 17 3.20 0.89 -10.56
CA ASP A 17 4.31 -0.07 -10.56
C ASP A 17 3.85 -1.53 -10.53
N ARG A 18 4.70 -2.41 -11.10
CA ARG A 18 4.44 -3.86 -11.18
C ARG A 18 5.64 -4.63 -10.67
N LEU A 19 5.49 -5.22 -9.50
CA LEU A 19 6.49 -6.06 -8.88
C LEU A 19 6.24 -7.52 -9.29
N GLU A 20 6.53 -7.85 -10.54
CA GLU A 20 6.18 -9.15 -11.16
C GLU A 20 6.80 -10.35 -10.43
N ALA A 21 7.99 -10.19 -9.85
CA ALA A 21 8.69 -11.24 -9.10
C ALA A 21 7.93 -11.68 -7.84
N ILE A 22 7.16 -10.79 -7.23
CA ILE A 22 6.35 -11.06 -6.03
C ILE A 22 4.84 -11.03 -6.30
N GLY A 23 4.45 -10.73 -7.54
CA GLY A 23 3.06 -10.68 -7.95
C GLY A 23 2.25 -9.53 -7.36
N VAL A 24 2.90 -8.40 -7.07
CA VAL A 24 2.25 -7.20 -6.49
C VAL A 24 2.11 -6.12 -7.56
N ILE A 25 0.95 -5.46 -7.56
CA ILE A 25 0.68 -4.29 -8.40
C ILE A 25 0.44 -3.12 -7.46
N VAL A 26 1.21 -2.05 -7.65
CA VAL A 26 1.12 -0.80 -6.89
C VAL A 26 0.44 0.23 -7.78
N GLY A 27 -0.45 1.01 -7.20
CA GLY A 27 -1.20 1.98 -7.97
C GLY A 27 -2.22 2.74 -7.16
N SER A 28 -2.92 3.62 -7.85
CA SER A 28 -3.86 4.56 -7.28
C SER A 28 -5.27 4.29 -7.79
N ALA A 29 -6.25 4.33 -6.90
CA ALA A 29 -7.66 4.27 -7.26
C ALA A 29 -8.52 4.99 -6.23
N ASP A 30 -9.75 5.31 -6.63
CA ASP A 30 -10.74 5.83 -5.70
C ASP A 30 -11.09 4.78 -4.64
N VAL A 31 -11.20 5.21 -3.39
CA VAL A 31 -11.53 4.31 -2.26
C VAL A 31 -12.86 3.60 -2.45
N SER A 32 -13.80 4.21 -3.17
CA SER A 32 -15.11 3.63 -3.48
C SER A 32 -15.00 2.40 -4.39
N LEU A 33 -13.90 2.28 -5.14
CA LEU A 33 -13.62 1.15 -6.02
C LEU A 33 -12.92 -0.01 -5.31
N ALA A 34 -12.43 0.18 -4.08
CA ALA A 34 -11.65 -0.85 -3.37
C ALA A 34 -12.37 -2.20 -3.23
N GLN A 35 -13.68 -2.20 -2.99
CA GLN A 35 -14.47 -3.44 -2.95
C GLN A 35 -14.62 -4.09 -4.33
N SER A 36 -14.84 -3.28 -5.37
CA SER A 36 -14.95 -3.77 -6.75
C SER A 36 -13.62 -4.37 -7.23
N LEU A 37 -12.49 -3.76 -6.87
CA LEU A 37 -11.16 -4.27 -7.20
C LEU A 37 -10.86 -5.61 -6.52
N ARG A 38 -11.30 -5.79 -5.26
CA ARG A 38 -11.21 -7.09 -4.55
C ARG A 38 -12.03 -8.21 -5.19
N ALA A 39 -13.05 -7.86 -5.97
CA ALA A 39 -13.90 -8.84 -6.67
C ALA A 39 -13.31 -9.30 -8.01
N ILE A 40 -12.23 -8.68 -8.50
CA ILE A 40 -11.59 -9.03 -9.77
C ILE A 40 -10.89 -10.39 -9.63
N ALA A 41 -11.15 -11.27 -10.61
CA ALA A 41 -10.53 -12.59 -10.65
C ALA A 41 -9.00 -12.50 -10.72
N GLY A 42 -8.32 -13.07 -9.73
CA GLY A 42 -6.86 -13.03 -9.60
C GLY A 42 -6.34 -12.00 -8.59
N VAL A 43 -7.21 -11.14 -8.04
CA VAL A 43 -6.87 -10.31 -6.88
C VAL A 43 -7.10 -11.12 -5.61
N ILE A 44 -6.03 -11.34 -4.85
CA ILE A 44 -6.09 -12.09 -3.58
C ILE A 44 -6.48 -11.16 -2.43
N ASP A 45 -5.89 -9.96 -2.41
CA ASP A 45 -6.19 -8.92 -1.44
C ASP A 45 -5.95 -7.53 -2.03
N VAL A 46 -6.65 -6.53 -1.50
CA VAL A 46 -6.38 -5.11 -1.78
C VAL A 46 -6.18 -4.43 -0.44
N SER A 47 -4.96 -3.96 -0.21
CA SER A 47 -4.58 -3.24 1.00
C SER A 47 -4.34 -1.76 0.68
N PRO A 48 -4.89 -0.82 1.46
CA PRO A 48 -4.61 0.60 1.28
C PRO A 48 -3.13 0.87 1.62
N GLU A 49 -2.50 1.76 0.87
CA GLU A 49 -1.16 2.23 1.22
C GLU A 49 -1.24 3.08 2.50
N SER A 50 -0.53 2.64 3.53
CA SER A 50 -0.40 3.37 4.78
C SER A 50 0.83 4.28 4.71
N SER A 51 0.62 5.59 4.87
CA SER A 51 1.72 6.53 5.03
C SER A 51 2.41 6.26 6.38
N ILE A 52 3.57 5.60 6.34
CA ILE A 52 4.39 5.41 7.53
C ILE A 52 5.21 6.69 7.72
N ASP A 53 4.82 7.51 8.69
CA ASP A 53 5.65 8.61 9.19
C ASP A 53 6.77 8.00 10.04
N ILE A 54 7.88 7.64 9.40
CA ILE A 54 9.12 7.38 10.13
C ILE A 54 9.61 8.77 10.53
N GLY A 55 9.23 9.19 11.74
CA GLY A 55 9.66 10.44 12.33
C GLY A 55 11.17 10.64 12.18
N PRO A 56 11.65 11.89 12.19
CA PRO A 56 13.02 12.22 11.83
C PRO A 56 14.02 11.32 12.59
N PRO A 57 15.07 10.81 11.90
CA PRO A 57 16.02 9.85 12.47
C PRO A 57 16.73 10.35 13.74
N ASP A 58 16.69 11.66 14.02
CA ASP A 58 17.20 12.32 15.23
C ASP A 58 16.16 12.47 16.36
N SER A 59 15.04 11.74 16.32
CA SER A 59 14.09 11.77 17.44
C SER A 59 14.76 11.23 18.70
N PRO A 60 14.93 12.03 19.77
CA PRO A 60 15.57 11.54 20.97
C PRO A 60 14.70 10.42 21.54
N ILE A 61 15.23 9.20 21.51
CA ILE A 61 14.78 8.09 22.33
C ILE A 61 15.01 8.47 23.80
N HIS A 62 14.20 9.36 24.38
CA HIS A 62 14.35 9.74 25.78
C HIS A 62 13.81 8.64 26.71
N GLY A 63 14.34 7.42 26.55
CA GLY A 63 14.46 6.50 27.66
C GLY A 63 15.54 7.03 28.61
N ARG A 64 15.22 8.02 29.45
CA ARG A 64 15.92 8.26 30.71
C ARG A 64 14.96 8.84 31.75
N CYS A 65 14.51 7.95 32.63
CA CYS A 65 14.29 8.29 34.03
C CYS A 65 15.54 9.02 34.55
N ALA A 66 15.41 10.27 34.97
CA ALA A 66 16.40 10.93 35.81
C ALA A 66 15.87 10.89 37.24
N ALA A 67 16.33 9.89 37.99
CA ALA A 67 16.25 9.85 39.44
C ALA A 67 17.42 10.66 40.04
N GLY A 68 17.14 11.48 41.07
CA GLY A 68 18.13 12.18 41.89
C GLY A 68 18.82 13.35 41.16
N SER A 69 19.03 14.53 41.74
CA SER A 69 19.31 14.87 43.14
C SER A 69 18.82 16.28 43.43
#